data_AF-A0A954LM88-F1
#
_entry.id   AF-A0A954LM88-F1
#
_cell.length_a   1.000
_cell.length_b   1.000
_cell.length_c   1.000
_cell.angle_alpha   90.00
_cell.angle_beta   90.00
_cell.angle_gamma   90.00
#
_symmetry.space_group_name_H-M   'P 1'
#
loop_
_entity.id
_entity.type
_entity.pdbx_description
1 polymer ?
#
loop_
_entity_poly.entity_id
_entity_poly.type
_entity_poly.pdbx_seq_one_letter_code
_entity_poly.pdbx_strand_id
1 'polypeptide(L)'
;MSKQSLIAFDVGEQTYNVGAALSPETGSVRHRRLQGGVSDGVDLIEMDNGALSLSIVPTRGMGIWKGEYKGIPLGWQSPVRQVVNPAFVDLNDRNGLGWLAGFNEWLCRCGLAFNGPPGEDIIRDKQGTEIARSPVTLHGRVANCPAHRVEMEYDPAGNGELVVTGVVDETSMFGPCLRLTSRIETEVGSNQFRILDTITNLAGQPAEVELLYHTNTGQPFLESAAQIVAPALEVFPRDDRAAEGVGHWNTYSEPEA
;
A
#
# COMPACT_ATOMS: atom_id res chain seq x y z
N MET A 1 17.36 -26.52 0.32
CA MET A 1 16.03 -27.09 0.66
C MET A 1 15.00 -26.32 -0.14
N SER A 2 13.86 -26.92 -0.52
CA SER A 2 12.81 -26.20 -1.27
C SER A 2 12.10 -25.22 -0.36
N LYS A 3 11.87 -23.97 -0.82
CA LYS A 3 10.97 -23.03 -0.16
C LYS A 3 9.62 -23.70 0.07
N GLN A 4 9.03 -23.49 1.24
CA GLN A 4 7.65 -23.85 1.49
C GLN A 4 6.77 -22.71 1.01
N SER A 5 5.80 -22.99 0.15
CA SER A 5 4.84 -21.99 -0.32
C SER A 5 3.41 -22.42 -0.02
N LEU A 6 2.55 -21.44 0.17
CA LEU A 6 1.14 -21.61 0.46
C LEU A 6 0.35 -20.48 -0.18
N ILE A 7 -0.57 -20.82 -1.08
CA ILE A 7 -1.51 -19.87 -1.66
C ILE A 7 -2.57 -19.55 -0.60
N ALA A 8 -2.59 -18.33 -0.10
CA ALA A 8 -3.62 -17.86 0.84
C ALA A 8 -4.97 -17.80 0.12
N PHE A 9 -4.99 -17.24 -1.09
CA PHE A 9 -6.11 -17.36 -2.02
C PHE A 9 -5.67 -17.11 -3.46
N ASP A 10 -6.40 -17.70 -4.40
CA ASP A 10 -6.29 -17.44 -5.83
C ASP A 10 -7.69 -17.54 -6.43
N VAL A 11 -8.25 -16.40 -6.85
CA VAL A 11 -9.61 -16.33 -7.38
C VAL A 11 -9.71 -17.07 -8.72
N GLY A 12 -8.67 -17.05 -9.54
CA GLY A 12 -8.65 -17.71 -10.85
C GLY A 12 -8.70 -19.23 -10.72
N GLU A 13 -7.99 -19.77 -9.73
CA GLU A 13 -7.93 -21.21 -9.43
C GLU A 13 -8.92 -21.64 -8.31
N GLN A 14 -9.82 -20.74 -7.89
CA GLN A 14 -10.80 -20.98 -6.82
C GLN A 14 -10.21 -21.53 -5.50
N THR A 15 -8.98 -21.14 -5.17
CA THR A 15 -8.30 -21.56 -3.94
C THR A 15 -8.52 -20.53 -2.83
N TYR A 16 -8.96 -20.97 -1.65
CA TYR A 16 -9.22 -20.08 -0.51
C TYR A 16 -8.83 -20.75 0.81
N ASN A 17 -7.66 -20.41 1.33
CA ASN A 17 -7.12 -20.92 2.57
C ASN A 17 -7.16 -19.80 3.63
N VAL A 18 -8.34 -19.51 4.18
CA VAL A 18 -8.49 -18.57 5.30
C VAL A 18 -7.94 -19.21 6.57
N GLY A 19 -7.13 -18.47 7.34
CA GLY A 19 -6.49 -18.99 8.55
C GLY A 19 -5.20 -19.77 8.28
N ALA A 20 -4.77 -19.89 7.02
CA ALA A 20 -3.53 -20.57 6.68
C ALA A 20 -2.32 -19.84 7.28
N ALA A 21 -1.34 -20.62 7.73
CA ALA A 21 -0.14 -20.10 8.37
C ALA A 21 1.07 -20.92 7.95
N LEU A 22 2.17 -20.22 7.69
CA LEU A 22 3.52 -20.78 7.69
C LEU A 22 4.17 -20.28 8.98
N SER A 23 4.61 -21.18 9.86
CA SER A 23 5.13 -20.82 11.19
C SER A 23 6.38 -21.64 11.51
N PRO A 24 7.56 -21.23 11.01
CA PRO A 24 8.82 -21.73 11.53
C PRO A 24 9.02 -21.40 13.02
N GLU A 25 10.01 -22.03 13.65
CA GLU A 25 10.32 -21.80 15.07
C GLU A 25 10.53 -20.32 15.43
N THR A 26 11.00 -19.51 14.46
CA THR A 26 11.46 -18.13 14.68
C THR A 26 10.72 -17.08 13.84
N GLY A 27 9.56 -17.40 13.26
CA GLY A 27 8.76 -16.44 12.48
C GLY A 27 7.40 -17.00 12.08
N SER A 28 6.55 -16.17 11.48
CA SER A 28 5.31 -16.64 10.88
C SER A 28 4.78 -15.72 9.78
N VAL A 29 4.06 -16.29 8.82
CA VAL A 29 3.20 -15.57 7.88
C VAL A 29 1.81 -16.18 7.98
N ARG A 30 0.79 -15.38 8.32
CA ARG A 30 -0.56 -15.89 8.61
C ARG A 30 -1.62 -15.07 7.89
N HIS A 31 -2.55 -15.77 7.26
CA HIS A 31 -3.73 -15.15 6.66
C HIS A 31 -4.90 -15.12 7.65
N ARG A 32 -5.53 -13.96 7.80
CA ARG A 32 -6.76 -13.77 8.57
C ARG A 32 -7.77 -12.96 7.76
N ARG A 33 -9.06 -13.21 7.97
CA ARG A 33 -10.15 -12.41 7.41
C ARG A 33 -10.90 -11.72 8.55
N LEU A 34 -11.01 -10.40 8.48
CA LEU A 34 -11.74 -9.58 9.44
C LEU A 34 -13.25 -9.73 9.26
N GLN A 35 -13.99 -9.60 10.36
CA GLN A 35 -15.44 -9.71 10.40
C GLN A 35 -16.04 -8.55 11.20
N GLY A 36 -17.16 -8.02 10.70
CA GLY A 36 -17.95 -6.99 11.37
C GLY A 36 -17.61 -5.54 10.99
N GLY A 37 -18.65 -4.70 11.01
CA GLY A 37 -18.57 -3.28 10.66
C GLY A 37 -18.03 -3.03 9.26
N VAL A 38 -17.32 -1.92 9.08
CA VAL A 38 -16.70 -1.54 7.80
C VAL A 38 -15.47 -2.37 7.44
N SER A 39 -14.98 -3.22 8.36
CA SER A 39 -13.86 -4.14 8.12
C SER A 39 -14.31 -5.52 7.65
N ASP A 40 -15.61 -5.77 7.55
CA ASP A 40 -16.13 -7.07 7.17
C ASP A 40 -15.58 -7.50 5.80
N GLY A 41 -14.96 -8.67 5.76
CA GLY A 41 -14.39 -9.23 4.54
C GLY A 41 -13.04 -8.67 4.10
N VAL A 42 -12.35 -7.89 4.95
CA VAL A 42 -10.95 -7.51 4.72
C VAL A 42 -10.02 -8.67 5.05
N ASP A 43 -9.14 -9.03 4.12
CA ASP A 43 -8.06 -9.98 4.33
C ASP A 43 -6.81 -9.26 4.85
N LEU A 44 -6.16 -9.88 5.82
CA LEU A 44 -4.89 -9.47 6.41
C LEU A 44 -3.88 -10.61 6.29
N ILE A 45 -2.66 -10.27 5.90
CA ILE A 45 -1.50 -11.15 6.06
C ILE A 45 -0.61 -10.58 7.16
N GLU A 46 -0.51 -11.29 8.27
CA GLU A 46 0.39 -10.97 9.37
C GLU A 46 1.74 -11.65 9.14
N MET A 47 2.75 -10.87 8.85
CA MET A 47 4.14 -11.31 8.71
C MET A 47 4.89 -10.93 9.97
N ASP A 48 5.54 -11.89 10.63
CA ASP A 48 6.32 -11.69 11.84
C ASP A 48 7.63 -12.44 11.72
N ASN A 49 8.75 -11.74 11.73
CA ASN A 49 10.08 -12.34 11.60
C ASN A 49 10.76 -12.57 12.97
N GLY A 50 10.05 -12.33 14.08
CA GLY A 50 10.54 -12.42 15.46
C GLY A 50 11.10 -11.10 16.03
N ALA A 51 11.51 -10.15 15.18
CA ALA A 51 11.97 -8.82 15.58
C ALA A 51 11.12 -7.68 15.00
N LEU A 52 10.65 -7.87 13.76
CA LEU A 52 9.79 -6.98 12.98
C LEU A 52 8.51 -7.73 12.62
N SER A 53 7.37 -7.08 12.78
CA SER A 53 6.07 -7.55 12.28
C SER A 53 5.41 -6.51 11.37
N LEU A 54 4.64 -6.98 10.39
CA LEU A 54 3.91 -6.20 9.40
C LEU A 54 2.51 -6.77 9.21
N SER A 55 1.49 -5.90 9.21
CA SER A 55 0.12 -6.25 8.81
C SER A 55 -0.14 -5.77 7.39
N ILE A 56 -0.10 -6.69 6.42
CA ILE A 56 -0.32 -6.43 5.00
C ILE A 56 -1.81 -6.60 4.68
N VAL A 57 -2.38 -5.75 3.84
CA VAL A 57 -3.82 -5.73 3.51
C VAL A 57 -4.04 -6.01 2.03
N PRO A 58 -4.13 -7.30 1.61
CA PRO A 58 -4.40 -7.63 0.22
C PRO A 58 -5.67 -7.02 -0.36
N THR A 59 -6.72 -6.88 0.46
CA THR A 59 -7.98 -6.25 0.04
C THR A 59 -7.81 -4.78 -0.32
N ARG A 60 -6.72 -4.13 0.13
CA ARG A 60 -6.41 -2.72 -0.09
C ARG A 60 -5.08 -2.54 -0.84
N GLY A 61 -4.96 -3.18 -2.01
CA GLY A 61 -3.83 -2.97 -2.92
C GLY A 61 -2.47 -3.44 -2.39
N MET A 62 -2.45 -4.45 -1.51
CA MET A 62 -1.24 -4.90 -0.81
C MET A 62 -0.59 -3.81 0.06
N GLY A 63 -1.37 -2.84 0.55
CA GLY A 63 -0.89 -1.83 1.50
C GLY A 63 -0.42 -2.44 2.82
N ILE A 64 0.43 -1.72 3.56
CA ILE A 64 0.89 -2.11 4.89
C ILE A 64 0.14 -1.23 5.88
N TRP A 65 -0.77 -1.82 6.64
CA TRP A 65 -1.57 -1.08 7.62
C TRP A 65 -0.68 -0.52 8.73
N LYS A 66 0.17 -1.36 9.31
CA LYS A 66 1.08 -1.03 10.42
C LYS A 66 2.17 -2.09 10.55
N GLY A 67 3.17 -1.78 11.35
CA GLY A 67 4.14 -2.75 11.82
C GLY A 67 4.63 -2.47 13.24
N GLU A 68 5.55 -3.30 13.71
CA GLU A 68 6.22 -3.12 14.98
C GLU A 68 7.64 -3.67 14.89
N TYR A 69 8.64 -2.92 15.37
CA TYR A 69 10.00 -3.40 15.55
C TYR A 69 10.37 -3.41 17.03
N LYS A 70 10.51 -4.60 17.62
CA LYS A 70 10.89 -4.79 19.04
C LYS A 70 10.08 -3.91 20.02
N GLY A 71 8.76 -3.87 19.85
CA GLY A 71 7.87 -3.04 20.68
C GLY A 71 7.74 -1.57 20.24
N ILE A 72 8.49 -1.13 19.23
CA ILE A 72 8.37 0.22 18.66
C ILE A 72 7.36 0.18 17.51
N PRO A 73 6.21 0.85 17.60
CA PRO A 73 5.18 0.81 16.57
C PRO A 73 5.64 1.57 15.32
N LEU A 74 5.34 1.02 14.15
CA LEU A 74 5.59 1.61 12.84
C LEU A 74 4.26 1.97 12.19
N GLY A 75 4.02 3.26 11.99
CA GLY A 75 2.77 3.79 11.44
C GLY A 75 2.39 5.12 12.04
N TRP A 76 1.10 5.43 11.99
CA TRP A 76 0.50 6.67 12.49
C TRP A 76 -0.93 6.40 13.00
N GLN A 77 -1.54 7.40 13.61
CA GLN A 77 -2.86 7.29 14.24
C GLN A 77 -3.92 8.04 13.43
N SER A 78 -4.45 7.40 12.39
CA SER A 78 -5.56 7.95 11.59
C SER A 78 -6.85 8.12 12.42
N PRO A 79 -7.69 9.13 12.14
CA PRO A 79 -9.06 9.16 12.64
C PRO A 79 -9.91 7.98 12.13
N VAL A 80 -9.56 7.39 10.98
CA VAL A 80 -10.18 6.15 10.46
C VAL A 80 -9.56 4.95 11.19
N ARG A 81 -10.20 4.51 12.27
CA ARG A 81 -9.62 3.50 13.18
C ARG A 81 -9.67 2.07 12.65
N GLN A 82 -10.65 1.76 11.79
CA GLN A 82 -10.86 0.43 11.22
C GLN A 82 -10.22 0.31 9.84
N VAL A 83 -9.67 -0.85 9.49
CA VAL A 83 -9.25 -1.13 8.11
C VAL A 83 -10.50 -1.29 7.26
N VAL A 84 -10.79 -0.33 6.40
CA VAL A 84 -12.08 -0.25 5.69
C VAL A 84 -12.04 -1.11 4.43
N ASN A 85 -13.02 -2.01 4.27
CA ASN A 85 -13.21 -2.73 3.01
C ASN A 85 -13.54 -1.71 1.90
N PRO A 86 -12.86 -1.74 0.74
CA PRO A 86 -13.18 -0.88 -0.40
C PRO A 86 -14.65 -0.89 -0.82
N ALA A 87 -15.41 -1.95 -0.54
CA ALA A 87 -16.86 -2.00 -0.77
C ALA A 87 -17.66 -0.93 0.02
N PHE A 88 -17.09 -0.36 1.08
CA PHE A 88 -17.67 0.71 1.87
C PHE A 88 -17.02 2.08 1.61
N VAL A 89 -16.16 2.19 0.58
CA VAL A 89 -15.49 3.44 0.18
C VAL A 89 -16.04 3.89 -1.17
N ASP A 90 -16.82 4.97 -1.19
CA ASP A 90 -17.16 5.65 -2.43
C ASP A 90 -16.07 6.66 -2.77
N LEU A 91 -15.21 6.33 -3.75
CA LEU A 91 -14.09 7.20 -4.15
C LEU A 91 -14.55 8.56 -4.68
N ASN A 92 -15.78 8.69 -5.18
CA ASN A 92 -16.32 9.95 -5.70
C ASN A 92 -16.89 10.86 -4.60
N ASP A 93 -17.06 10.35 -3.38
CA ASP A 93 -17.59 11.14 -2.27
C ASP A 93 -16.71 12.38 -2.02
N ARG A 94 -17.34 13.45 -1.50
CA ARG A 94 -16.68 14.73 -1.17
C ARG A 94 -15.85 15.28 -2.34
N ASN A 95 -16.40 15.22 -3.56
CA ASN A 95 -15.76 15.68 -4.78
C ASN A 95 -14.43 14.95 -5.07
N GLY A 96 -14.47 13.61 -5.03
CA GLY A 96 -13.31 12.76 -5.32
C GLY A 96 -12.34 12.57 -4.15
N LEU A 97 -12.72 13.00 -2.93
CA LEU A 97 -11.93 12.84 -1.70
C LEU A 97 -12.34 11.61 -0.88
N GLY A 98 -13.27 10.79 -1.37
CA GLY A 98 -13.80 9.64 -0.64
C GLY A 98 -12.75 8.60 -0.26
N TRP A 99 -11.61 8.56 -0.97
CA TRP A 99 -10.42 7.77 -0.60
C TRP A 99 -10.00 7.96 0.87
N LEU A 100 -10.14 9.18 1.41
CA LEU A 100 -9.81 9.50 2.81
C LEU A 100 -10.67 8.77 3.83
N ALA A 101 -11.87 8.29 3.46
CA ALA A 101 -12.74 7.55 4.36
C ALA A 101 -12.20 6.16 4.73
N GLY A 102 -11.24 5.63 3.96
CA GLY A 102 -10.58 4.36 4.24
C GLY A 102 -9.10 4.48 4.66
N PHE A 103 -8.53 5.68 4.68
CA PHE A 103 -7.09 5.89 4.79
C PHE A 103 -6.57 5.74 6.22
N ASN A 104 -5.76 4.72 6.46
CA ASN A 104 -5.08 4.53 7.75
C ASN A 104 -3.80 3.69 7.67
N GLU A 105 -3.30 3.42 6.47
CA GLU A 105 -2.12 2.60 6.25
C GLU A 105 -0.83 3.34 6.61
N TRP A 106 0.13 2.62 7.18
CA TRP A 106 1.51 3.09 7.29
C TRP A 106 2.11 3.31 5.90
N LEU A 107 1.92 2.37 4.98
CA LEU A 107 2.34 2.51 3.59
C LEU A 107 1.20 2.07 2.67
N CYS A 108 0.78 2.94 1.77
CA CYS A 108 -0.11 2.60 0.67
C CYS A 108 0.48 3.03 -0.67
N ARG A 109 -0.05 2.43 -1.73
CA ARG A 109 0.29 2.78 -3.11
C ARG A 109 -0.78 3.72 -3.64
N CYS A 110 -0.38 4.90 -4.09
CA CYS A 110 -1.26 5.82 -4.78
C CYS A 110 -0.94 5.78 -6.27
N GLY A 111 -1.90 5.36 -7.09
CA GLY A 111 -1.69 4.89 -8.46
C GLY A 111 -2.79 3.91 -8.91
N LEU A 112 -2.60 3.13 -9.97
CA LEU A 112 -1.47 3.15 -10.92
C LEU A 112 -1.76 3.99 -12.15
N ALA A 113 -3.02 4.01 -12.58
CA ALA A 113 -3.42 4.72 -13.79
C ALA A 113 -3.30 6.25 -13.66
N PHE A 114 -3.43 6.76 -12.42
CA PHE A 114 -3.25 8.16 -12.06
C PHE A 114 -3.00 8.26 -10.55
N ASN A 115 -2.42 9.37 -10.12
CA ASN A 115 -2.23 9.76 -8.73
C ASN A 115 -2.37 11.29 -8.60
N GLY A 116 -2.49 11.78 -7.36
CA GLY A 116 -2.56 13.21 -7.06
C GLY A 116 -3.92 13.62 -6.50
N PRO A 117 -4.19 14.94 -6.40
CA PRO A 117 -5.47 15.46 -5.94
C PRO A 117 -6.59 15.11 -6.92
N PRO A 118 -7.87 15.08 -6.47
CA PRO A 118 -8.99 14.94 -7.39
C PRO A 118 -9.02 16.10 -8.39
N GLY A 119 -9.48 15.83 -9.60
CA GLY A 119 -9.46 16.80 -10.68
C GLY A 119 -10.09 16.25 -11.96
N GLU A 120 -9.79 16.93 -13.07
CA GLU A 120 -10.17 16.49 -14.40
C GLU A 120 -8.92 16.10 -15.17
N ASP A 121 -8.90 14.88 -15.66
CA ASP A 121 -7.88 14.37 -16.56
C ASP A 121 -8.28 14.63 -18.02
N ILE A 122 -7.29 15.00 -18.83
CA ILE A 122 -7.45 15.35 -20.25
C ILE A 122 -6.81 14.25 -21.09
N ILE A 123 -7.64 13.40 -21.66
CA ILE A 123 -7.21 12.29 -22.50
C ILE A 123 -6.91 12.82 -23.91
N ARG A 124 -5.69 12.58 -24.38
CA ARG A 124 -5.21 13.01 -25.69
C ARG A 124 -4.91 11.82 -26.60
N ASP A 125 -5.13 12.00 -27.90
CA ASP A 125 -4.67 11.05 -28.90
C ASP A 125 -3.14 11.12 -29.11
N LYS A 126 -2.61 10.28 -30.00
CA LYS A 126 -1.17 10.23 -30.32
C LYS A 126 -0.65 11.52 -30.97
N GLN A 127 -1.53 12.38 -31.47
CA GLN A 127 -1.21 13.67 -32.08
C GLN A 127 -1.32 14.81 -31.05
N GLY A 128 -1.70 14.52 -29.80
CA GLY A 128 -1.90 15.50 -28.74
C GLY A 128 -3.26 16.18 -28.75
N THR A 129 -4.18 15.77 -29.64
CA THR A 129 -5.55 16.28 -29.70
C THR A 129 -6.32 15.77 -28.50
N GLU A 130 -7.01 16.67 -27.78
CA GLU A 130 -7.93 16.27 -26.72
C GLU A 130 -9.10 15.49 -27.32
N ILE A 131 -9.32 14.26 -26.82
CA ILE A 131 -10.38 13.36 -27.29
C ILE A 131 -11.41 13.07 -26.20
N ALA A 132 -11.07 13.25 -24.92
CA ALA A 132 -11.99 13.11 -23.81
C ALA A 132 -11.49 13.84 -22.55
N ARG A 133 -12.41 14.08 -21.63
CA ARG A 133 -12.16 14.52 -20.25
C ARG A 133 -12.76 13.51 -19.30
N SER A 134 -12.05 13.18 -18.23
CA SER A 134 -12.54 12.25 -17.21
C SER A 134 -12.27 12.80 -15.81
N PRO A 135 -13.23 12.77 -14.89
CA PRO A 135 -12.92 13.05 -13.50
C PRO A 135 -11.96 11.96 -12.97
N VAL A 136 -10.98 12.40 -12.18
CA VAL A 136 -10.07 11.54 -11.43
C VAL A 136 -10.21 11.84 -9.94
N THR A 137 -10.12 10.80 -9.12
CA THR A 137 -10.25 10.87 -7.67
C THR A 137 -8.88 11.03 -7.00
N LEU A 138 -8.88 11.30 -5.70
CA LEU A 138 -7.65 11.35 -4.91
C LEU A 138 -6.88 10.02 -5.02
N HIS A 139 -5.58 10.10 -5.33
CA HIS A 139 -4.59 9.03 -5.18
C HIS A 139 -4.79 7.75 -6.01
N GLY A 140 -5.58 7.80 -7.08
CA GLY A 140 -5.78 6.62 -7.92
C GLY A 140 -6.69 5.58 -7.28
N ARG A 141 -6.58 4.33 -7.76
CA ARG A 141 -7.49 3.25 -7.38
C ARG A 141 -6.82 2.07 -6.70
N VAL A 142 -5.52 1.85 -6.91
CA VAL A 142 -4.85 0.61 -6.51
C VAL A 142 -4.99 0.30 -5.01
N ALA A 143 -4.94 1.30 -4.13
CA ALA A 143 -5.16 1.13 -2.68
C ALA A 143 -6.58 0.65 -2.31
N ASN A 144 -7.55 0.75 -3.22
CA ASN A 144 -8.91 0.25 -3.07
C ASN A 144 -9.23 -0.86 -4.09
N CYS A 145 -8.21 -1.46 -4.70
CA CYS A 145 -8.31 -2.64 -5.55
C CYS A 145 -7.84 -3.88 -4.76
N PRO A 146 -8.72 -4.87 -4.51
CA PRO A 146 -8.32 -6.11 -3.87
C PRO A 146 -7.36 -6.92 -4.76
N ALA A 147 -6.34 -7.52 -4.14
CA ALA A 147 -5.56 -8.56 -4.79
C ALA A 147 -6.45 -9.75 -5.15
N HIS A 148 -6.23 -10.36 -6.32
CA HIS A 148 -6.97 -11.56 -6.75
C HIS A 148 -6.17 -12.85 -6.51
N ARG A 149 -4.87 -12.74 -6.19
CA ARG A 149 -3.99 -13.85 -5.82
C ARG A 149 -3.03 -13.40 -4.74
N VAL A 150 -2.89 -14.19 -3.68
CA VAL A 150 -1.90 -13.99 -2.62
C VAL A 150 -1.23 -15.30 -2.28
N GLU A 151 0.10 -15.28 -2.29
CA GLU A 151 0.97 -16.41 -1.96
C GLU A 151 1.90 -16.02 -0.82
N MET A 152 2.07 -16.93 0.13
CA MET A 152 2.95 -16.80 1.28
C MET A 152 4.07 -17.83 1.12
N GLU A 153 5.31 -17.44 1.36
CA GLU A 153 6.46 -18.35 1.29
C GLU A 153 7.33 -18.24 2.54
N TYR A 154 8.01 -19.33 2.86
CA TYR A 154 9.03 -19.42 3.89
C TYR A 154 10.21 -20.30 3.42
N ASP A 155 11.43 -19.82 3.60
CA ASP A 155 12.64 -20.63 3.40
C ASP A 155 13.04 -21.40 4.69
N PRO A 156 13.01 -22.74 4.74
CA PRO A 156 13.34 -23.49 5.95
C PRO A 156 14.83 -23.48 6.35
N ALA A 157 15.72 -22.83 5.60
CA ALA A 157 17.15 -22.80 5.90
C ALA A 157 17.50 -21.89 7.11
N GLY A 158 17.21 -22.33 8.34
CA GLY A 158 17.76 -21.84 9.63
C GLY A 158 17.43 -20.39 10.05
N ASN A 159 17.54 -19.43 9.14
CA ASN A 159 17.33 -17.98 9.26
C ASN A 159 16.54 -17.46 8.04
N GLY A 160 15.51 -18.19 7.61
CA GLY A 160 14.91 -18.01 6.29
C GLY A 160 14.19 -16.69 6.02
N GLU A 161 14.00 -16.45 4.73
CA GLU A 161 13.17 -15.36 4.21
C GLU A 161 11.68 -15.69 4.36
N LEU A 162 10.91 -14.70 4.85
CA LEU A 162 9.45 -14.67 4.81
C LEU A 162 9.01 -13.80 3.64
N VAL A 163 8.05 -14.28 2.87
CA VAL A 163 7.57 -13.59 1.68
C VAL A 163 6.06 -13.59 1.63
N VAL A 164 5.49 -12.45 1.22
CA VAL A 164 4.12 -12.35 0.72
C VAL A 164 4.15 -11.75 -0.68
N THR A 165 3.60 -12.48 -1.65
CA THR A 165 3.40 -11.98 -3.02
C THR A 165 1.91 -11.82 -3.29
N GLY A 166 1.49 -10.64 -3.73
CA GLY A 166 0.11 -10.36 -4.12
C GLY A 166 0.01 -9.80 -5.53
N VAL A 167 -1.07 -10.15 -6.23
CA VAL A 167 -1.36 -9.68 -7.59
C VAL A 167 -2.65 -8.87 -7.59
N VAL A 168 -2.55 -7.61 -8.02
CA VAL A 168 -3.65 -6.63 -8.07
C VAL A 168 -3.78 -6.12 -9.50
N ASP A 169 -4.99 -6.15 -10.04
CA ASP A 169 -5.29 -5.67 -11.38
C ASP A 169 -6.13 -4.39 -11.32
N GLU A 170 -5.62 -3.32 -11.94
CA GLU A 170 -6.39 -2.14 -12.27
C GLU A 170 -6.73 -2.20 -13.76
N THR A 171 -7.86 -2.85 -14.05
CA THR A 171 -8.29 -3.14 -15.42
C THR A 171 -9.72 -2.66 -15.67
N SER A 172 -9.99 -2.12 -16.86
CA SER A 172 -11.35 -1.86 -17.34
C SER A 172 -11.45 -1.94 -18.86
N MET A 173 -12.65 -2.25 -19.37
CA MET A 173 -12.89 -2.19 -20.81
C MET A 173 -12.76 -0.75 -21.30
N PHE A 174 -11.93 -0.54 -22.32
CA PHE A 174 -11.58 0.78 -22.86
C PHE A 174 -10.85 1.73 -21.88
N GLY A 175 -10.30 1.21 -20.78
CA GLY A 175 -9.51 1.99 -19.85
C GLY A 175 -8.16 1.34 -19.52
N PRO A 176 -7.60 1.63 -18.33
CA PRO A 176 -6.34 1.05 -17.89
C PRO A 176 -6.34 -0.47 -17.95
N CYS A 177 -5.18 -1.06 -18.19
CA CYS A 177 -4.97 -2.50 -18.16
C CYS A 177 -3.62 -2.78 -17.48
N LEU A 178 -3.52 -2.43 -16.20
CA LEU A 178 -2.28 -2.47 -15.43
C LEU A 178 -2.37 -3.55 -14.36
N ARG A 179 -1.30 -4.32 -14.19
CA ARG A 179 -1.13 -5.31 -13.11
C ARG A 179 0.02 -4.91 -12.21
N LEU A 180 -0.26 -4.81 -10.92
CA LEU A 180 0.75 -4.78 -9.86
C LEU A 180 0.98 -6.20 -9.35
N THR A 181 2.20 -6.70 -9.50
CA THR A 181 2.70 -7.83 -8.71
C THR A 181 3.57 -7.25 -7.60
N SER A 182 3.07 -7.29 -6.37
CA SER A 182 3.78 -6.79 -5.20
C SER A 182 4.36 -7.94 -4.39
N ARG A 183 5.67 -7.89 -4.16
CA ARG A 183 6.39 -8.84 -3.30
C ARG A 183 6.94 -8.11 -2.09
N ILE A 184 6.52 -8.53 -0.90
CA ILE A 184 6.98 -8.00 0.38
C ILE A 184 7.77 -9.11 1.07
N GLU A 185 9.01 -8.83 1.45
CA GLU A 185 9.91 -9.83 2.03
C GLU A 185 10.71 -9.30 3.23
N THR A 186 11.03 -10.18 4.16
CA THR A 186 11.91 -9.91 5.31
C THR A 186 12.64 -11.20 5.72
N GLU A 187 13.80 -11.07 6.32
CA GLU A 187 14.54 -12.20 6.90
C GLU A 187 14.20 -12.33 8.39
N VAL A 188 14.14 -13.56 8.90
CA VAL A 188 14.00 -13.85 10.33
C VAL A 188 15.02 -13.05 11.15
N GLY A 189 14.54 -12.34 12.18
CA GLY A 189 15.33 -11.52 13.10
C GLY A 189 15.80 -10.17 12.54
N SER A 190 15.54 -9.87 11.26
CA SER A 190 15.95 -8.63 10.63
C SER A 190 15.14 -7.43 11.12
N ASN A 191 15.76 -6.25 11.08
CA ASN A 191 15.08 -4.96 11.27
C ASN A 191 14.64 -4.32 9.94
N GLN A 192 14.71 -5.07 8.84
CA GLN A 192 14.44 -4.58 7.49
C GLN A 192 13.38 -5.44 6.81
N PHE A 193 12.62 -4.81 5.94
CA PHE A 193 11.81 -5.48 4.95
C PHE A 193 12.01 -4.77 3.61
N ARG A 194 11.66 -5.46 2.52
CA ARG A 194 11.75 -4.94 1.16
C ARG A 194 10.40 -5.06 0.48
N ILE A 195 10.10 -4.08 -0.36
CA ILE A 195 8.98 -4.12 -1.28
C ILE A 195 9.57 -4.16 -2.69
N LEU A 196 9.20 -5.17 -3.46
CA LEU A 196 9.57 -5.35 -4.86
C LEU A 196 8.28 -5.38 -5.68
N ASP A 197 7.95 -4.26 -6.28
CA ASP A 197 6.76 -4.12 -7.10
C ASP A 197 7.12 -4.15 -8.59
N THR A 198 6.42 -5.00 -9.34
CA THR A 198 6.46 -5.01 -10.80
C THR A 198 5.11 -4.53 -11.32
N ILE A 199 5.12 -3.45 -12.11
CA ILE A 199 3.93 -2.99 -12.84
C ILE A 199 4.03 -3.48 -14.28
N THR A 200 3.04 -4.24 -14.73
CA THR A 200 2.95 -4.75 -16.10
C THR A 200 1.76 -4.12 -16.79
N ASN A 201 2.01 -3.48 -17.95
CA ASN A 201 0.95 -3.12 -18.87
C ASN A 201 0.51 -4.36 -19.65
N LEU A 202 -0.73 -4.79 -19.42
CA LEU A 202 -1.34 -5.96 -20.05
C LEU A 202 -2.01 -5.62 -21.39
N ALA A 203 -2.14 -4.33 -21.75
CA ALA A 203 -2.71 -3.91 -23.02
C ALA A 203 -1.71 -4.01 -24.18
N GLY A 204 -2.24 -4.04 -25.40
CA GLY A 204 -1.45 -3.96 -26.64
C GLY A 204 -1.06 -2.54 -27.06
N GLN A 205 -1.23 -1.53 -26.19
CA GLN A 205 -0.89 -0.12 -26.45
C GLN A 205 -0.15 0.48 -25.25
N PRO A 206 0.68 1.52 -25.44
CA PRO A 206 1.30 2.25 -24.33
C PRO A 206 0.26 2.75 -23.32
N ALA A 207 0.63 2.78 -22.05
CA ALA A 207 -0.19 3.29 -20.95
C ALA A 207 0.65 4.22 -20.07
N GLU A 208 0.01 5.23 -19.51
CA GLU A 208 0.59 6.04 -18.45
C GLU A 208 0.59 5.27 -17.13
N VAL A 209 1.60 5.51 -16.30
CA VAL A 209 1.74 4.92 -14.98
C VAL A 209 2.25 5.97 -14.02
N GLU A 210 1.51 6.18 -12.94
CA GLU A 210 1.91 7.00 -11.82
C GLU A 210 1.92 6.17 -10.54
N LEU A 211 2.96 6.33 -9.73
CA LEU A 211 3.05 5.64 -8.44
C LEU A 211 3.72 6.50 -7.39
N LEU A 212 3.03 6.69 -6.27
CA LEU A 212 3.58 7.20 -5.03
C LEU A 212 3.49 6.11 -3.95
N TYR A 213 4.62 5.82 -3.31
CA TYR A 213 4.67 5.05 -2.06
C TYR A 213 4.38 5.99 -0.89
N HIS A 214 3.10 6.15 -0.59
CA HIS A 214 2.66 7.08 0.44
C HIS A 214 2.92 6.49 1.82
N THR A 215 4.00 6.93 2.47
CA THR A 215 4.46 6.41 3.76
C THR A 215 4.19 7.42 4.87
N ASN A 216 3.51 6.98 5.93
CA ASN A 216 2.88 7.84 6.94
C ASN A 216 3.43 7.54 8.33
N THR A 217 4.22 8.45 8.88
CA THR A 217 4.90 8.24 10.17
C THR A 217 4.34 9.17 11.23
N GLY A 218 3.92 8.59 12.36
CA GLY A 218 3.51 9.31 13.56
C GLY A 218 4.46 9.07 14.74
N GLN A 219 3.94 9.24 15.96
CA GLN A 219 4.66 8.87 17.18
C GLN A 219 5.04 7.37 17.17
N PRO A 220 6.20 6.99 17.74
CA PRO A 220 7.12 7.83 18.51
C PRO A 220 8.16 8.59 17.68
N PHE A 221 8.16 8.47 16.35
CA PHE A 221 9.18 9.11 15.51
C PHE A 221 8.86 10.57 15.19
N LEU A 222 7.57 10.90 15.05
CA LEU A 222 7.12 12.26 14.82
C LEU A 222 6.80 12.94 16.16
N GLU A 223 7.72 13.77 16.62
CA GLU A 223 7.63 14.60 17.82
C GLU A 223 8.32 15.95 17.61
N SER A 224 8.30 16.82 18.61
CA SER A 224 8.99 18.11 18.58
C SER A 224 10.46 17.91 18.18
N ALA A 225 10.93 18.68 17.19
CA ALA A 225 12.29 18.60 16.68
C ALA A 225 12.67 17.28 15.99
N ALA A 226 11.70 16.43 15.64
CA ALA A 226 11.95 15.30 14.75
C ALA A 226 12.52 15.78 13.41
N GLN A 227 13.35 14.95 12.77
CA GLN A 227 14.06 15.33 11.55
C GLN A 227 13.84 14.32 10.43
N ILE A 228 13.62 14.82 9.21
CA ILE A 228 13.80 14.02 8.00
C ILE A 228 15.25 14.16 7.55
N VAL A 229 15.94 13.02 7.44
CA VAL A 229 17.31 12.94 6.92
C VAL A 229 17.23 12.44 5.49
N ALA A 230 17.40 13.35 4.53
CA ALA A 230 17.36 13.04 3.11
C ALA A 230 18.46 13.79 2.34
N PRO A 231 19.11 13.15 1.35
CA PRO A 231 20.00 13.84 0.44
C PRO A 231 19.19 14.66 -0.57
N ALA A 232 18.88 15.92 -0.25
CA ALA A 232 18.14 16.83 -1.12
C ALA A 232 19.07 17.85 -1.79
N LEU A 233 19.01 17.95 -3.12
CA LEU A 233 19.71 19.00 -3.89
C LEU A 233 18.89 20.29 -3.93
N GLU A 234 17.58 20.17 -4.11
CA GLU A 234 16.64 21.28 -4.18
C GLU A 234 15.36 20.91 -3.43
N VAL A 235 14.73 21.91 -2.80
CA VAL A 235 13.47 21.78 -2.07
C VAL A 235 12.58 22.95 -2.44
N PHE A 236 11.37 22.65 -2.93
CA PHE A 236 10.37 23.64 -3.29
C PHE A 236 9.12 23.44 -2.44
N PRO A 237 8.56 24.52 -1.86
CA PRO A 237 7.31 24.42 -1.13
C PRO A 237 6.16 24.12 -2.09
N ARG A 238 5.18 23.35 -1.62
CA ARG A 238 3.98 23.02 -2.39
C ARG A 238 3.08 24.23 -2.61
N ASP A 239 2.95 25.09 -1.60
CA ASP A 239 2.06 26.24 -1.54
C ASP A 239 2.64 27.35 -0.64
N ASP A 240 1.93 28.47 -0.54
CA ASP A 240 2.35 29.63 0.23
C ASP A 240 2.56 29.30 1.72
N ARG A 241 1.74 28.40 2.29
CA ARG A 241 1.89 27.97 3.69
C ARG A 241 3.17 27.16 3.89
N ALA A 242 3.47 26.23 2.99
CA ALA A 242 4.72 25.48 3.03
C ALA A 242 5.95 26.38 2.82
N ALA A 243 5.81 27.48 2.06
CA ALA A 243 6.90 28.43 1.81
C ALA A 243 7.36 29.13 3.09
N GLU A 244 6.47 29.34 4.06
CA GLU A 244 6.81 29.93 5.37
C GLU A 244 7.84 29.07 6.14
N GLY A 245 7.83 27.74 5.95
CA GLY A 245 8.68 26.79 6.67
C GLY A 245 9.91 26.28 5.90
N VAL A 246 10.08 26.66 4.62
CA VAL A 246 11.07 26.02 3.73
C VAL A 246 12.52 26.13 4.23
N GLY A 247 12.86 27.19 4.97
CA GLY A 247 14.19 27.36 5.57
C GLY A 247 14.56 26.32 6.63
N HIS A 248 13.57 25.62 7.18
CA HIS A 248 13.73 24.56 8.17
C HIS A 248 12.99 23.28 7.74
N TRP A 249 12.88 23.05 6.43
CA TRP A 249 12.06 21.98 5.81
C TRP A 249 12.31 20.58 6.38
N ASN A 250 13.50 20.33 6.92
CA ASN A 250 13.92 19.02 7.40
C ASN A 250 13.60 18.78 8.88
N THR A 251 13.05 19.76 9.59
CA THR A 251 12.72 19.68 11.02
C THR A 251 11.23 19.87 11.23
N TYR A 252 10.61 18.99 12.00
CA TYR A 252 9.18 19.02 12.30
C TYR A 252 8.91 19.70 13.64
N SER A 253 7.83 20.48 13.67
CA SER A 253 7.21 20.94 14.92
C SER A 253 6.45 19.80 15.60
N GLU A 254 5.93 20.05 16.79
CA GLU A 254 5.01 19.12 17.44
C GLU A 254 3.82 18.79 16.53
N PRO A 255 3.33 17.53 16.52
CA PRO A 255 2.12 17.18 15.81
C PRO A 255 0.93 18.02 16.29
N GLU A 256 0.25 18.68 15.35
CA GLU A 256 -1.00 19.40 15.59
C GLU A 256 -2.19 18.48 15.27
N ALA A 257 -3.29 18.62 16.04
CA ALA A 257 -4.50 17.81 15.93
C ALA A 257 -5.53 18.41 14.96
#